data_AF-A0A7J5AST9-F1
#
_entry.id   AF-A0A7J5AST9-F1
#
_cell.length_a   1.000
_cell.length_b   1.000
_cell.length_c   1.000
_cell.angle_alpha   90.00
_cell.angle_beta   90.00
_cell.angle_gamma   90.00
#
_symmetry.space_group_name_H-M   'P 1'
#
loop_
_entity.id
_entity.type
_entity.pdbx_description
1 polymer ?
#
loop_
_entity_poly.entity_id
_entity_poly.type
_entity_poly.pdbx_seq_one_letter_code
_entity_poly.pdbx_strand_id
1 'polypeptide(L)'
;MVVGLTGGIGSGKSTILKMFSKFENIAVYIADEEAKKLMISSSEIKSQLITQFGEETYQNNQLNRQYLANIVFKDKSKLAKLNSIVHPIVHKHLQNFIDSNSKKKYILYENAILFENGSNHICDKIITVTAPENIRIERVLKRDNSNIEDVKNRMKNQWSQTKKTLQSHYIIENLTISKSNEQVLKIHNNLTKNL
;
A
#
# COMPACT_ATOMS: atom_id res chain seq x y z
N MET A 1 -9.31 -11.74 10.80
CA MET A 1 -7.85 -11.56 10.78
C MET A 1 -7.47 -10.65 9.62
N VAL A 2 -6.60 -9.67 9.86
CA VAL A 2 -6.00 -8.77 8.87
C VAL A 2 -4.52 -9.12 8.72
N VAL A 3 -4.10 -9.39 7.48
CA VAL A 3 -2.73 -9.72 7.12
C VAL A 3 -2.18 -8.59 6.26
N GLY A 4 -1.22 -7.82 6.79
CA GLY A 4 -0.55 -6.76 6.06
C GLY A 4 0.42 -7.32 5.02
N LEU A 5 0.37 -6.82 3.78
CA LEU A 5 1.36 -7.07 2.74
C LEU A 5 2.12 -5.76 2.46
N THR A 6 3.41 -5.77 2.76
CA THR A 6 4.29 -4.63 2.53
C THR A 6 5.59 -5.03 1.84
N GLY A 7 6.47 -4.07 1.59
CA GLY A 7 7.69 -4.25 0.81
C GLY A 7 8.13 -2.96 0.16
N GLY A 8 9.44 -2.81 -0.02
CA GLY A 8 10.01 -1.61 -0.62
C GLY A 8 9.66 -1.45 -2.11
N ILE A 9 9.86 -0.25 -2.64
CA ILE A 9 9.74 0.02 -4.08
C ILE A 9 10.58 -1.00 -4.89
N GLY A 10 10.03 -1.54 -5.98
CA GLY A 10 10.70 -2.54 -6.83
C GLY A 10 10.73 -3.97 -6.28
N SER A 11 10.25 -4.25 -5.06
CA SER A 11 10.25 -5.62 -4.51
C SER A 11 9.28 -6.58 -5.20
N GLY A 12 8.32 -6.05 -5.98
CA GLY A 12 7.32 -6.84 -6.69
C GLY A 12 6.12 -7.26 -5.82
N LYS A 13 5.76 -6.47 -4.81
CA LYS A 13 4.50 -6.62 -4.04
C LYS A 13 3.29 -6.89 -4.93
N SER A 14 3.12 -6.17 -6.03
CA SER A 14 1.97 -6.37 -6.93
C SER A 14 1.94 -7.76 -7.54
N THR A 15 3.09 -8.37 -7.83
CA THR A 15 3.19 -9.76 -8.26
C THR A 15 2.74 -10.71 -7.15
N ILE A 16 3.23 -10.51 -5.93
CA ILE A 16 2.86 -11.34 -4.77
C ILE A 16 1.37 -11.18 -4.41
N LEU A 17 0.85 -9.96 -4.48
CA LEU A 17 -0.56 -9.65 -4.29
C LEU A 17 -1.43 -10.43 -5.28
N LYS A 18 -1.07 -10.43 -6.57
CA LYS A 18 -1.74 -11.21 -7.62
C LYS A 18 -1.68 -12.71 -7.39
N MET A 19 -0.63 -13.21 -6.72
CA MET A 19 -0.54 -14.63 -6.37
C MET A 19 -1.53 -14.96 -5.25
N PHE A 20 -1.57 -14.15 -4.19
CA PHE A 20 -2.55 -14.33 -3.12
C PHE A 20 -4.00 -14.13 -3.56
N SER A 21 -4.26 -13.17 -4.46
CA SER A 21 -5.63 -12.88 -4.93
C SER A 21 -6.27 -14.02 -5.70
N LYS A 22 -5.53 -15.08 -6.03
CA LYS A 22 -6.07 -16.31 -6.64
C LYS A 22 -6.80 -17.20 -5.63
N PHE A 23 -6.60 -16.99 -4.32
CA PHE A 23 -7.31 -17.75 -3.29
C PHE A 23 -8.70 -17.14 -3.06
N GLU A 24 -9.76 -17.90 -3.33
CA GLU A 24 -11.14 -17.40 -3.23
C GLU A 24 -11.60 -17.14 -1.79
N ASN A 25 -10.96 -17.78 -0.82
CA ASN A 25 -11.30 -17.69 0.60
C ASN A 25 -10.71 -16.46 1.31
N ILE A 26 -10.00 -15.58 0.60
CA ILE A 26 -9.48 -14.31 1.13
C ILE A 26 -10.21 -13.12 0.49
N ALA A 27 -10.05 -11.94 1.07
CA ALA A 27 -10.36 -10.68 0.40
C ALA A 27 -9.14 -9.77 0.39
N VAL A 28 -9.01 -8.95 -0.64
CA VAL A 28 -7.84 -8.10 -0.86
C VAL A 28 -8.25 -6.64 -0.76
N TYR A 29 -7.52 -5.87 0.04
CA TYR A 29 -7.70 -4.43 0.16
C TYR A 29 -6.41 -3.72 -0.20
N ILE A 30 -6.44 -2.85 -1.21
CA ILE A 30 -5.26 -2.13 -1.70
C ILE A 30 -5.38 -0.67 -1.25
N ALA A 31 -4.60 -0.28 -0.23
CA ALA A 31 -4.76 1.01 0.43
C ALA A 31 -4.68 2.20 -0.53
N ASP A 32 -3.71 2.18 -1.45
CA ASP A 32 -3.47 3.28 -2.38
C ASP A 32 -4.57 3.38 -3.45
N GLU A 33 -5.15 2.25 -3.88
CA GLU A 33 -6.26 2.24 -4.83
C GLU A 33 -7.55 2.76 -4.18
N GLU A 34 -7.87 2.28 -2.98
CA GLU A 34 -9.07 2.70 -2.27
C GLU A 34 -8.99 4.17 -1.85
N ALA A 35 -7.83 4.65 -1.41
CA ALA A 35 -7.61 6.08 -1.17
C ALA A 35 -7.86 6.92 -2.43
N LYS A 36 -7.37 6.47 -3.60
CA LYS A 36 -7.61 7.15 -4.88
C LYS A 36 -9.07 7.18 -5.27
N LYS A 37 -9.81 6.09 -5.06
CA LYS A 37 -11.26 6.02 -5.32
C LYS A 37 -12.01 6.98 -4.40
N LEU A 38 -11.71 6.94 -3.10
CA LEU A 38 -12.35 7.79 -2.10
C LEU A 38 -12.08 9.29 -2.32
N MET A 39 -10.89 9.67 -2.77
CA MET A 39 -10.60 11.07 -3.13
C MET A 39 -11.47 11.59 -4.29
N ILE A 40 -12.12 10.72 -5.06
CA ILE A 40 -13.04 11.09 -6.13
C ILE A 40 -14.49 10.95 -5.67
N SER A 41 -14.84 9.84 -5.01
CA SER A 41 -16.22 9.49 -4.67
C SER A 41 -16.73 10.07 -3.35
N SER A 42 -15.84 10.40 -2.40
CA SER A 42 -16.24 10.95 -1.10
C SER A 42 -16.47 12.46 -1.21
N SER A 43 -17.74 12.87 -1.06
CA SER A 43 -18.11 14.29 -0.95
C SER A 43 -17.45 14.98 0.25
N GLU A 44 -17.25 14.24 1.34
CA GLU A 44 -16.58 14.74 2.55
C GLU A 44 -15.10 15.06 2.27
N ILE A 45 -14.34 14.14 1.67
CA ILE A 45 -12.93 14.41 1.29
C ILE A 45 -12.90 15.60 0.33
N LYS A 46 -13.75 15.56 -0.70
CA LYS A 46 -13.76 16.60 -1.73
C LYS A 46 -14.01 17.99 -1.14
N SER A 47 -15.02 18.12 -0.27
CA SER A 47 -15.33 19.40 0.39
C SER A 47 -14.16 19.89 1.23
N GLN A 48 -13.58 19.03 2.09
CA GLN A 48 -12.46 19.41 2.94
C GLN A 48 -11.20 19.79 2.14
N LEU A 49 -10.92 19.09 1.04
CA LEU A 49 -9.79 19.40 0.16
C LEU A 49 -9.99 20.72 -0.60
N ILE A 50 -11.20 21.01 -1.08
CA ILE A 50 -11.51 22.31 -1.71
C ILE A 50 -11.34 23.44 -0.70
N THR A 51 -11.86 23.28 0.52
CA THR A 51 -11.69 24.29 1.59
C THR A 51 -10.22 24.53 1.93
N GLN A 52 -9.40 23.46 1.94
CA GLN A 52 -8.01 23.57 2.38
C GLN A 52 -7.03 23.99 1.28
N PHE A 53 -7.27 23.58 0.03
CA PHE A 53 -6.32 23.71 -1.07
C PHE A 53 -6.87 24.50 -2.27
N GLY A 54 -8.12 24.97 -2.21
CA GLY A 54 -8.77 25.77 -3.26
C GLY A 54 -9.57 24.93 -4.26
N GLU A 55 -10.44 25.61 -5.02
CA GLU A 55 -11.34 24.97 -5.99
C GLU A 55 -10.59 24.23 -7.10
N GLU A 56 -9.41 24.70 -7.50
CA GLU A 56 -8.55 24.08 -8.51
C GLU A 56 -8.09 22.65 -8.15
N THR A 57 -8.26 22.24 -6.89
CA THR A 57 -8.06 20.86 -6.44
C THR A 57 -8.94 19.87 -7.21
N TYR A 58 -10.11 20.32 -7.70
CA TYR A 58 -11.00 19.51 -8.53
C TYR A 58 -11.38 20.25 -9.82
N GLN A 59 -11.29 19.55 -10.94
CA GLN A 59 -11.73 20.04 -12.26
C GLN A 59 -12.71 19.03 -12.86
N ASN A 60 -13.87 19.49 -13.31
CA ASN A 60 -14.94 18.63 -13.86
C ASN A 60 -15.28 17.44 -12.95
N ASN A 61 -15.38 17.70 -11.64
CA ASN A 61 -15.62 16.68 -10.61
C ASN A 61 -14.53 15.60 -10.47
N GLN A 62 -13.35 15.81 -11.08
CA GLN A 62 -12.18 14.94 -10.94
C GLN A 62 -11.06 15.61 -10.17
N LEU A 63 -10.30 14.82 -9.41
CA LEU A 63 -9.15 15.31 -8.65
C LEU A 63 -8.04 15.78 -9.60
N ASN A 64 -7.66 17.05 -9.50
CA ASN A 64 -6.50 17.61 -10.19
C ASN A 64 -5.21 17.19 -9.45
N ARG A 65 -4.74 15.98 -9.77
CA ARG A 65 -3.58 15.36 -9.09
C ARG A 65 -2.31 16.21 -9.22
N GLN A 66 -2.08 16.81 -10.39
CA GLN A 66 -0.89 17.61 -10.63
C GLN A 66 -0.89 18.87 -9.79
N TYR A 67 -2.03 19.57 -9.73
CA TYR A 67 -2.20 20.74 -8.88
C TYR A 67 -1.97 20.42 -7.41
N LEU A 68 -2.67 19.41 -6.89
CA LEU A 68 -2.55 19.04 -5.48
C LEU A 68 -1.11 18.59 -5.14
N ALA A 69 -0.49 17.77 -5.99
CA ALA A 69 0.90 17.32 -5.83
C ALA A 69 1.88 18.50 -5.77
N ASN A 70 1.72 19.50 -6.65
CA ASN A 70 2.57 20.69 -6.69
C ASN A 70 2.49 21.51 -5.39
N ILE A 71 1.38 21.44 -4.67
CA ILE A 71 1.17 22.12 -3.39
C ILE A 71 1.72 21.30 -2.24
N VAL A 72 1.30 20.04 -2.13
CA VAL A 72 1.57 19.22 -0.93
C VAL A 72 2.99 18.68 -0.88
N PHE A 73 3.64 18.42 -2.02
CA PHE A 73 5.02 17.90 -2.00
C PHE A 73 6.08 18.99 -1.82
N LYS A 74 5.71 20.27 -1.95
CA LYS A 74 6.60 21.40 -1.65
C LYS A 74 6.57 21.82 -0.19
N ASP A 75 5.57 21.37 0.58
CA ASP A 75 5.34 21.81 1.95
C ASP A 75 4.86 20.64 2.83
N LYS A 76 5.73 20.23 3.77
CA LYS A 76 5.45 19.12 4.69
C LYS A 76 4.19 19.36 5.54
N SER A 77 3.87 20.61 5.88
CA SER A 77 2.68 20.93 6.67
C SER A 77 1.40 20.69 5.86
N LYS A 78 1.42 21.05 4.57
CA LYS A 78 0.32 20.81 3.63
C LYS A 78 0.14 19.32 3.35
N LEU A 79 1.22 18.56 3.21
CA LEU A 79 1.14 17.11 3.11
C LEU A 79 0.52 16.48 4.35
N ALA A 80 0.91 16.93 5.54
CA ALA A 80 0.32 16.46 6.80
C ALA A 80 -1.18 16.78 6.85
N LYS A 81 -1.60 17.96 6.38
CA LYS A 81 -3.00 18.36 6.33
C LYS A 81 -3.81 17.55 5.30
N LEU A 82 -3.25 17.26 4.12
CA LEU A 82 -3.87 16.34 3.16
C LEU A 82 -4.09 14.97 3.80
N ASN A 83 -3.06 14.42 4.45
CA ASN A 83 -3.14 13.11 5.08
C ASN A 83 -4.16 13.08 6.22
N SER A 84 -4.28 14.14 7.02
CA SER A 84 -5.27 14.19 8.11
C SER A 84 -6.71 14.27 7.64
N ILE A 85 -6.95 14.76 6.42
CA ILE A 85 -8.28 14.72 5.77
C ILE A 85 -8.56 13.32 5.23
N VAL A 86 -7.58 12.70 4.54
CA VAL A 86 -7.81 11.46 3.80
C VAL A 86 -7.77 10.22 4.71
N HIS A 87 -6.81 10.12 5.63
CA HIS A 87 -6.56 8.90 6.40
C HIS A 87 -7.75 8.45 7.25
N PRO A 88 -8.46 9.31 8.01
CA PRO A 88 -9.61 8.88 8.81
C PRO A 88 -10.70 8.22 7.97
N ILE A 89 -10.96 8.76 6.78
CA ILE A 89 -12.00 8.26 5.87
C ILE A 89 -11.57 6.94 5.23
N VAL A 90 -10.29 6.81 4.86
CA VAL A 90 -9.72 5.54 4.38
C VAL A 90 -9.74 4.47 5.47
N HIS A 91 -9.45 4.83 6.73
CA HIS A 91 -9.52 3.90 7.86
C HIS A 91 -10.95 3.41 8.11
N LYS A 92 -11.94 4.31 8.08
CA LYS A 92 -13.35 3.94 8.18
C LYS A 92 -13.78 3.01 7.05
N HIS A 93 -13.36 3.31 5.82
CA HIS A 93 -13.64 2.46 4.66
C HIS A 93 -13.02 1.06 4.80
N LEU A 94 -11.78 0.98 5.29
CA LEU A 94 -11.13 -0.29 5.59
C LEU A 94 -11.86 -1.09 6.67
N GLN A 95 -12.32 -0.44 7.75
CA GLN A 95 -13.09 -1.12 8.79
C GLN A 95 -14.38 -1.73 8.21
N ASN A 96 -15.14 -0.95 7.44
CA ASN A 96 -16.35 -1.44 6.77
C ASN A 96 -16.04 -2.62 5.83
N PHE A 97 -14.90 -2.58 5.13
CA PHE A 97 -14.45 -3.66 4.27
C PHE A 97 -14.12 -4.93 5.07
N ILE A 98 -13.45 -4.80 6.20
CA ILE A 98 -13.15 -5.91 7.13
C ILE A 98 -14.46 -6.55 7.59
N ASP A 99 -15.42 -5.74 8.06
CA ASP A 99 -16.69 -6.23 8.61
C ASP A 99 -17.51 -6.95 7.54
N SER A 100 -17.58 -6.39 6.32
CA SER A 100 -18.28 -6.97 5.17
C SER A 100 -17.67 -8.28 4.68
N ASN A 101 -16.39 -8.53 5.00
CA ASN A 101 -15.66 -9.73 4.61
C ASN A 101 -15.34 -10.64 5.81
N SER A 102 -16.09 -10.52 6.90
CA SER A 102 -15.93 -11.33 8.13
C SER A 102 -15.95 -12.85 7.91
N LYS A 103 -16.56 -13.33 6.82
CA LYS A 103 -16.58 -14.77 6.45
C LYS A 103 -15.31 -15.25 5.72
N LYS A 104 -14.44 -14.33 5.28
CA LYS A 104 -13.16 -14.69 4.65
C LYS A 104 -12.17 -15.17 5.70
N LYS A 105 -11.25 -16.07 5.32
CA LYS A 105 -10.21 -16.57 6.24
C LYS A 105 -9.31 -15.44 6.72
N TYR A 106 -8.98 -14.49 5.85
CA TYR A 106 -8.34 -13.23 6.22
C TYR A 106 -8.52 -12.16 5.15
N ILE A 107 -8.26 -10.91 5.56
CA ILE A 107 -8.11 -9.76 4.67
C ILE A 107 -6.63 -9.58 4.39
N LEU A 108 -6.23 -9.57 3.12
CA LEU A 108 -4.89 -9.18 2.70
C LEU A 108 -4.87 -7.67 2.45
N TYR A 109 -4.30 -6.94 3.40
CA TYR A 109 -4.20 -5.49 3.39
C TYR A 109 -2.86 -5.04 2.78
N GLU A 110 -2.86 -4.61 1.52
CA GLU A 110 -1.67 -4.11 0.85
C GLU A 110 -1.43 -2.64 1.17
N ASN A 111 -0.23 -2.35 1.68
CA ASN A 111 0.24 -0.99 1.90
C ASN A 111 1.77 -0.92 1.81
N ALA A 112 2.29 -0.19 0.81
CA ALA A 112 3.74 -0.02 0.60
C ALA A 112 4.45 0.73 1.74
N ILE A 113 3.72 1.58 2.45
CA ILE A 113 4.21 2.43 3.55
C ILE A 113 3.59 2.03 4.91
N LEU A 114 3.24 0.74 5.04
CA LEU A 114 2.52 0.16 6.19
C LEU A 114 3.11 0.55 7.55
N PHE A 115 4.44 0.59 7.67
CA PHE A 115 5.11 0.92 8.93
C PHE A 115 5.31 2.43 9.08
N GLU A 116 5.64 3.10 7.97
CA GLU A 116 5.89 4.54 7.92
C GLU A 116 4.67 5.36 8.35
N ASN A 117 3.47 4.88 8.05
CA ASN A 117 2.21 5.54 8.39
C ASN A 117 1.50 4.92 9.61
N GLY A 118 2.14 3.98 10.32
CA GLY A 118 1.56 3.32 11.51
C GLY A 118 0.42 2.34 11.21
N SER A 119 0.13 2.03 9.95
CA SER A 119 -0.94 1.08 9.59
C SER A 119 -0.60 -0.38 9.93
N ASN A 120 0.60 -0.67 10.43
CA ASN A 120 0.94 -1.98 10.99
C ASN A 120 0.09 -2.32 12.23
N HIS A 121 -0.43 -1.34 12.97
CA HIS A 121 -1.19 -1.58 14.21
C HIS A 121 -2.53 -2.28 14.00
N ILE A 122 -3.10 -2.22 12.79
CA ILE A 122 -4.35 -2.92 12.45
C ILE A 122 -4.12 -4.34 11.95
N CYS A 123 -2.85 -4.76 11.78
CA CYS A 123 -2.51 -6.07 11.20
C CYS A 123 -2.23 -7.09 12.30
N ASP A 124 -2.87 -8.27 12.24
CA ASP A 124 -2.58 -9.41 13.10
C ASP A 124 -1.27 -10.11 12.68
N LYS A 125 -1.02 -10.15 11.37
CA LYS A 125 0.19 -10.70 10.76
C LYS A 125 0.68 -9.76 9.67
N ILE A 126 1.99 -9.77 9.42
CA ILE A 126 2.63 -8.91 8.42
C ILE A 126 3.56 -9.76 7.56
N ILE A 127 3.41 -9.62 6.25
CA ILE A 127 4.25 -10.22 5.21
C ILE A 127 5.06 -9.09 4.56
N THR A 128 6.39 -9.18 4.61
CA THR A 128 7.26 -8.26 3.85
C THR A 128 7.83 -8.94 2.61
N VAL A 129 7.57 -8.34 1.44
CA VAL A 129 8.14 -8.75 0.16
C VAL A 129 9.50 -8.07 -0.03
N THR A 130 10.53 -8.87 -0.23
CA THR A 130 11.92 -8.44 -0.40
C THR A 130 12.48 -8.82 -1.76
N ALA A 131 13.53 -8.12 -2.17
CA ALA A 131 14.40 -8.49 -3.28
C ALA A 131 15.74 -7.74 -3.13
N PRO A 132 16.84 -8.23 -3.70
CA PRO A 132 18.12 -7.51 -3.75
C PRO A 132 17.96 -6.08 -4.29
N GLU A 133 18.68 -5.13 -3.71
CA GLU A 133 18.56 -3.71 -4.05
C GLU A 133 18.81 -3.44 -5.54
N ASN A 134 19.86 -4.03 -6.11
CA ASN A 134 20.17 -3.92 -7.53
C ASN A 134 19.01 -4.39 -8.42
N ILE A 135 18.38 -5.51 -8.08
CA ILE A 135 17.21 -6.05 -8.80
C ILE A 135 16.00 -5.11 -8.65
N ARG A 136 15.79 -4.56 -7.45
CA ARG A 136 14.71 -3.60 -7.20
C ARG A 136 14.88 -2.33 -8.03
N ILE A 137 16.10 -1.80 -8.10
CA ILE A 137 16.42 -0.63 -8.92
C ILE A 137 16.16 -0.94 -10.39
N GLU A 138 16.71 -2.03 -10.91
CA GLU A 138 16.52 -2.47 -12.30
C GLU A 138 15.04 -2.60 -12.68
N ARG A 139 14.23 -3.20 -11.80
CA ARG A 139 12.78 -3.33 -12.02
C ARG A 139 12.06 -1.99 -12.11
N VAL A 140 12.46 -1.00 -11.31
CA VAL A 140 11.84 0.34 -11.36
C VAL A 140 12.25 1.06 -12.63
N LEU A 141 13.53 1.00 -13.02
CA LEU A 141 14.03 1.60 -14.26
C LEU A 141 13.37 1.00 -15.52
N LYS A 142 13.07 -0.30 -15.51
CA LYS A 142 12.37 -0.96 -16.63
C LYS A 142 10.88 -0.63 -16.71
N ARG A 143 10.26 -0.31 -15.58
CA ARG A 143 8.81 -0.08 -15.48
C ARG A 143 8.44 1.39 -15.69
N ASP A 144 9.24 2.30 -15.15
CA ASP A 144 8.97 3.73 -15.10
C ASP A 144 10.08 4.48 -15.84
N ASN A 145 9.77 5.63 -16.44
CA ASN A 145 10.77 6.55 -16.99
C ASN A 145 11.46 7.36 -15.86
N SER A 146 12.12 6.66 -14.93
CA SER A 146 12.83 7.23 -13.78
C SER A 146 14.33 7.06 -13.95
N ASN A 147 15.13 7.97 -13.40
CA ASN A 147 16.58 7.79 -13.29
C ASN A 147 16.95 7.08 -11.98
N ILE A 148 18.19 6.60 -11.86
CA ILE A 148 18.68 5.87 -10.67
C ILE A 148 18.55 6.71 -9.39
N GLU A 149 18.81 8.02 -9.48
CA GLU A 149 18.78 8.91 -8.31
C GLU A 149 17.37 9.07 -7.76
N ASP A 150 16.36 9.20 -8.63
CA ASP A 150 14.95 9.23 -8.23
C ASP A 150 14.52 7.93 -7.53
N VAL A 151 14.97 6.78 -8.04
CA VAL A 151 14.68 5.48 -7.42
C VAL A 151 15.31 5.40 -6.04
N LYS A 152 16.59 5.79 -5.91
CA LYS A 152 17.30 5.81 -4.62
C LYS A 152 16.65 6.78 -3.63
N ASN A 153 16.20 7.95 -4.08
CA ASN A 153 15.50 8.91 -3.24
C ASN A 153 14.16 8.36 -2.74
N ARG A 154 13.39 7.66 -3.59
CA ARG A 154 12.19 6.95 -3.16
C ARG A 154 12.50 5.83 -2.16
N MET A 155 13.60 5.11 -2.34
CA MET A 155 14.04 4.07 -1.39
C MET A 155 14.42 4.67 -0.03
N LYS A 156 15.11 5.82 0.01
CA LYS A 156 15.48 6.55 1.24
C LYS A 156 14.26 7.06 2.02
N ASN A 157 13.17 7.40 1.33
CA ASN A 157 11.92 7.86 1.96
C ASN A 157 11.06 6.71 2.53
N GLN A 158 11.49 5.45 2.38
CA GLN A 158 10.85 4.28 2.96
C GLN A 158 11.72 3.72 4.09
N TRP A 159 11.11 3.00 5.02
CA TRP A 159 11.87 2.21 5.98
C TRP A 159 12.76 1.20 5.25
N SER A 160 13.96 1.01 5.80
CA SER A 160 14.90 0.03 5.26
C SER A 160 14.28 -1.37 5.24
N GLN A 161 14.68 -2.18 4.25
CA GLN A 161 14.19 -3.55 4.12
C GLN A 161 14.41 -4.34 5.41
N THR A 162 15.60 -4.23 6.00
CA THR A 162 15.95 -4.88 7.28
C THR A 162 14.99 -4.51 8.40
N LYS A 163 14.63 -3.23 8.51
CA LYS A 163 13.68 -2.77 9.54
C LYS A 163 12.28 -3.35 9.32
N LYS A 164 11.82 -3.42 8.06
CA LYS A 164 10.52 -4.03 7.72
C LYS A 164 10.51 -5.53 8.03
N THR A 165 11.58 -6.26 7.68
CA THR A 165 11.67 -7.71 7.90
C THR A 165 11.71 -8.07 9.39
N LEU A 166 12.42 -7.30 10.21
CA LEU A 166 12.48 -7.54 11.67
C LEU A 166 11.13 -7.39 12.37
N GLN A 167 10.23 -6.59 11.79
CA GLN A 167 8.88 -6.34 12.32
C GLN A 167 7.80 -7.20 11.63
N SER A 168 8.21 -8.16 10.80
CA SER A 168 7.29 -8.99 10.00
C SER A 168 7.25 -10.42 10.51
N HIS A 169 6.08 -11.04 10.32
CA HIS A 169 5.84 -12.44 10.68
C HIS A 169 6.28 -13.39 9.58
N TYR A 170 6.18 -12.94 8.32
CA TYR A 170 6.60 -13.69 7.15
C TYR A 170 7.41 -12.80 6.22
N ILE A 171 8.34 -13.43 5.51
CA ILE A 171 9.17 -12.79 4.49
C ILE A 171 8.97 -13.58 3.20
N ILE A 172 8.76 -12.86 2.10
CA ILE A 172 8.73 -13.44 0.75
C ILE A 172 9.87 -12.83 -0.05
N GLU A 173 10.86 -13.64 -0.39
CA GLU A 173 11.93 -13.21 -1.29
C GLU A 173 11.50 -13.41 -2.75
N ASN A 174 11.31 -12.31 -3.47
CA ASN A 174 10.80 -12.32 -4.84
C ASN A 174 11.94 -12.28 -5.87
N LEU A 175 12.61 -13.42 -6.04
CA LEU A 175 13.65 -13.63 -7.05
C LEU A 175 13.09 -14.23 -8.34
N THR A 176 12.30 -15.30 -8.23
CA THR A 176 11.67 -15.99 -9.36
C THR A 176 10.19 -16.26 -9.07
N ILE A 177 9.39 -16.42 -10.13
CA ILE A 177 7.95 -16.69 -10.00
C ILE A 177 7.67 -18.02 -9.30
N SER A 178 8.41 -19.09 -9.62
CA SER A 178 8.23 -20.41 -8.98
C SER A 178 8.47 -20.35 -7.47
N LYS A 179 9.62 -19.84 -7.04
CA LYS A 179 9.96 -19.73 -5.61
C LYS A 179 9.01 -18.81 -4.87
N SER A 180 8.52 -17.75 -5.51
CA SER A 180 7.53 -16.86 -4.92
C SER A 180 6.18 -17.55 -4.73
N ASN A 181 5.72 -18.33 -5.72
CA ASN A 181 4.49 -19.11 -5.62
C ASN A 181 4.55 -20.14 -4.47
N GLU A 182 5.67 -20.85 -4.33
CA GLU A 182 5.89 -21.82 -3.24
C GLU A 182 5.80 -21.15 -1.87
N GLN A 183 6.44 -19.99 -1.69
CA GLN A 183 6.38 -19.20 -0.45
C GLN A 183 4.96 -18.70 -0.16
N VAL A 184 4.26 -18.18 -1.18
CA VAL A 184 2.87 -17.71 -1.06
C VAL A 184 1.95 -18.86 -0.62
N LEU A 185 2.06 -20.03 -1.25
CA LEU A 185 1.26 -21.19 -0.90
C LEU A 185 1.53 -21.67 0.53
N LYS A 186 2.81 -21.75 0.93
CA LYS A 186 3.20 -22.13 2.29
C LYS A 186 2.63 -21.16 3.33
N ILE A 187 2.74 -19.86 3.09
CA ILE A 187 2.21 -18.83 4.01
C ILE A 187 0.70 -18.89 4.06
N HIS A 188 0.02 -18.99 2.91
CA HIS A 188 -1.44 -19.12 2.86
C HIS A 188 -1.91 -20.33 3.69
N ASN A 189 -1.32 -21.51 3.47
CA ASN A 189 -1.66 -22.71 4.22
C ASN A 189 -1.43 -22.54 5.73
N ASN A 190 -0.34 -21.90 6.13
CA ASN A 190 -0.09 -21.63 7.56
C ASN A 190 -1.12 -20.67 8.16
N LEU A 191 -1.53 -19.64 7.42
CA LEU A 191 -2.54 -18.68 7.85
C LEU A 191 -3.95 -19.28 7.93
N THR A 192 -4.21 -20.37 7.20
CA THR A 192 -5.54 -21.01 7.13
C THR A 192 -5.64 -22.33 7.91
N LYS A 193 -4.52 -22.91 8.36
CA LYS A 193 -4.45 -24.20 9.08
C LYS A 193 -5.10 -24.22 10.47
N ASN A 194 -5.32 -23.07 11.10
CA ASN A 194 -5.83 -22.98 12.49
C ASN A 194 -7.30 -22.52 12.58
N LEU A 195 -8.16 -22.93 11.65
CA LEU A 195 -9.61 -22.73 11.72
C LEU A 195 -10.37 -23.98 11.26
#